data_AF-A0A8S3J2T9-F1
#
_entry.id   AF-A0A8S3J2T9-F1
#
_cell.length_a   1.000
_cell.length_b   1.000
_cell.length_c   1.000
_cell.angle_alpha   90.00
_cell.angle_beta   90.00
_cell.angle_gamma   90.00
#
_symmetry.space_group_name_H-M   'P 1'
#
loop_
_entity.id
_entity.type
_entity.pdbx_description
1 polymer ?
#
loop_
_entity_poly.entity_id
_entity_poly.type
_entity_poly.pdbx_seq_one_letter_code
_entity_poly.pdbx_strand_id
1 'polypeptide(L)'
;MWGVDTGALNVYLQTGTTIQGSPLWALGQDQGDLWRPARATIRSSGKFQVVFEGVVGKSFLGDISIDDVSITPGACNAAGSCTFEQDLCSWTPSEGTNDFDWYRLSSKQISLIYNGTNYPQTDTTVNNAYGHFLWAAPDFRSNRMNQSANLYSEILLAFQNQAGVCVSFSYFVTGTSSLNVYSRPRPAGGNSALLWSVNGNQGNKWLQANVDVSVIASDFEVK
;
A
#
# COMPACT_ATOMS: atom_id res chain seq x y z
N MET A 1 16.14 -1.93 1.25
CA MET A 1 16.82 -3.24 1.19
C MET A 1 17.03 -3.55 -0.28
N TRP A 2 18.22 -3.32 -0.81
CA TRP A 2 18.47 -3.41 -2.25
C TRP A 2 19.86 -4.01 -2.51
N GLY A 3 19.97 -4.80 -3.59
CA GLY A 3 21.22 -5.36 -4.07
C GLY A 3 21.32 -6.89 -4.02
N VAL A 4 22.44 -7.41 -4.52
CA VAL A 4 22.67 -8.87 -4.62
C VAL A 4 22.99 -9.44 -3.24
N ASP A 5 22.44 -10.63 -2.96
CA ASP A 5 22.54 -11.31 -1.67
C ASP A 5 22.05 -10.50 -0.47
N THR A 6 21.24 -9.45 -0.65
CA THR A 6 20.66 -8.70 0.49
C THR A 6 20.07 -9.67 1.51
N GLY A 7 20.47 -9.52 2.77
CA GLY A 7 20.06 -10.42 3.84
C GLY A 7 18.63 -10.17 4.30
N ALA A 8 18.42 -9.84 5.57
CA ALA A 8 17.08 -9.67 6.13
C ALA A 8 17.01 -8.54 7.16
N LEU A 9 15.84 -7.94 7.31
CA LEU A 9 15.50 -7.06 8.41
C LEU A 9 14.43 -7.74 9.25
N ASN A 10 14.73 -7.94 10.53
CA ASN A 10 13.80 -8.52 11.50
C ASN A 10 13.48 -7.50 12.58
N VAL A 11 12.24 -7.50 13.05
CA VAL A 11 11.77 -6.65 14.16
C VAL A 11 11.27 -7.54 15.27
N TYR A 12 11.85 -7.40 16.45
CA TYR A 12 11.53 -8.21 17.62
C TYR A 12 10.97 -7.38 18.77
N LEU A 13 10.19 -8.05 19.62
CA LEU A 13 9.85 -7.57 20.94
C LEU A 13 10.83 -8.15 21.96
N GLN A 14 11.38 -7.31 22.83
CA GLN A 14 12.21 -7.73 23.95
C GLN A 14 11.55 -7.30 25.26
N THR A 15 11.52 -8.20 26.24
CA THR A 15 11.14 -7.88 27.63
C THR A 15 12.30 -8.20 28.56
N GLY A 16 12.70 -7.20 29.37
CA GLY A 16 13.98 -7.28 30.09
C GLY A 16 15.14 -7.46 29.11
N THR A 17 15.84 -8.58 29.20
CA THR A 17 16.98 -8.94 28.33
C THR A 17 16.66 -10.07 27.34
N THR A 18 15.41 -10.52 27.27
CA THR A 18 15.03 -11.70 26.48
C THR A 18 14.19 -11.31 25.27
N ILE A 19 14.65 -11.69 24.07
CA ILE A 19 13.86 -11.61 22.83
C ILE A 19 12.67 -12.57 22.92
N GLN A 20 11.49 -12.06 22.62
CA GLN A 20 10.24 -12.80 22.76
C GLN A 20 9.89 -13.47 21.43
N GLY A 21 9.88 -14.81 21.41
CA GLY A 21 9.32 -15.61 20.31
C GLY A 21 9.94 -15.36 18.93
N SER A 22 9.10 -15.48 17.89
CA SER A 22 9.44 -15.15 16.50
C SER A 22 9.40 -13.63 16.27
N PRO A 23 10.01 -13.11 15.19
CA PRO A 23 9.90 -11.69 14.83
C PRO A 23 8.44 -11.24 14.78
N LEU A 24 8.17 -10.00 15.23
CA LEU A 24 6.90 -9.32 15.01
C LEU A 24 6.67 -9.02 13.52
N TRP A 25 7.78 -8.80 12.81
CA TRP A 25 7.84 -8.57 11.37
C TRP A 25 9.22 -9.00 10.86
N ALA A 26 9.26 -9.57 9.67
CA ALA A 26 10.50 -9.97 9.02
C ALA A 26 10.34 -9.83 7.51
N LEU A 27 11.39 -9.35 6.86
CA LEU A 27 11.49 -9.29 5.40
C LEU A 27 12.93 -9.56 5.00
N GLY A 28 13.12 -10.39 3.97
CA GLY A 28 14.44 -10.76 3.47
C GLY A 28 14.56 -10.57 1.97
N GLN A 29 15.78 -10.64 1.44
CA GLN A 29 16.11 -10.48 0.02
C GLN A 29 15.97 -9.03 -0.48
N ASP A 30 16.25 -8.85 -1.77
CA ASP A 30 16.13 -7.59 -2.49
C ASP A 30 14.65 -7.12 -2.59
N GLN A 31 14.38 -5.90 -2.16
CA GLN A 31 13.07 -5.26 -2.19
C GLN A 31 12.95 -4.16 -3.26
N GLY A 32 14.01 -3.98 -4.05
CA GLY A 32 14.18 -2.92 -5.03
C GLY A 32 14.70 -1.62 -4.41
N ASP A 33 15.10 -0.71 -5.29
CA ASP A 33 15.67 0.59 -4.95
C ASP A 33 14.59 1.65 -4.67
N LEU A 34 13.70 1.36 -3.73
CA LEU A 34 12.64 2.27 -3.30
C LEU A 34 12.42 2.13 -1.79
N TRP A 35 12.07 3.24 -1.13
CA TRP A 35 11.64 3.21 0.27
C TRP A 35 10.33 2.44 0.39
N ARG A 36 10.27 1.54 1.39
CA ARG A 36 9.09 0.71 1.66
C ARG A 36 8.65 0.89 3.11
N PRO A 37 7.41 1.32 3.36
CA PRO A 37 6.88 1.37 4.72
C PRO A 37 6.69 -0.05 5.26
N ALA A 38 6.92 -0.22 6.56
CA ALA A 38 6.66 -1.45 7.28
C ALA A 38 6.00 -1.14 8.62
N ARG A 39 5.12 -2.02 9.09
CA ARG A 39 4.40 -1.87 10.35
C ARG A 39 4.33 -3.20 11.08
N ALA A 40 4.43 -3.16 12.41
CA ALA A 40 4.34 -4.33 13.25
C ALA A 40 3.52 -4.01 14.51
N THR A 41 2.48 -4.80 14.79
CA THR A 41 1.69 -4.62 16.01
C THR A 41 2.45 -5.16 17.21
N ILE A 42 2.73 -4.29 18.18
CA ILE A 42 3.38 -4.65 19.44
C ILE A 42 2.32 -5.06 20.46
N ARG A 43 2.50 -6.24 21.07
CA ARG A 43 1.66 -6.71 22.18
C ARG A 43 2.53 -6.99 23.40
N SER A 44 2.47 -6.11 24.40
CA SER A 44 3.17 -6.27 25.67
C SER A 44 2.29 -5.79 26.83
N SER A 45 2.32 -6.51 27.95
CA SER A 45 1.66 -6.14 29.21
C SER A 45 2.58 -5.39 30.18
N GLY A 46 3.86 -5.23 29.85
CA GLY A 46 4.86 -4.59 30.69
C GLY A 46 5.90 -3.81 29.89
N LYS A 47 6.97 -3.35 30.56
CA LYS A 47 8.08 -2.64 29.90
C LYS A 47 8.70 -3.51 28.82
N PHE A 48 8.92 -2.93 27.66
CA PHE A 48 9.47 -3.62 26.50
C PHE A 48 10.48 -2.74 25.76
N GLN A 49 11.25 -3.38 24.88
CA GLN A 49 12.08 -2.72 23.87
C GLN A 49 11.73 -3.31 22.50
N VAL A 50 11.83 -2.48 21.46
CA VAL A 50 11.75 -2.93 20.08
C VAL A 50 13.18 -3.08 19.58
N VAL A 51 13.49 -4.22 18.98
CA VAL A 51 14.84 -4.52 18.48
C VAL A 51 14.77 -4.71 16.97
N PHE A 52 15.56 -3.90 16.25
CA PHE A 52 15.80 -4.07 14.82
C PHE A 52 17.08 -4.90 14.64
N GLU A 53 16.97 -5.98 13.89
CA GLU A 53 18.12 -6.83 13.53
C GLU A 53 18.30 -6.78 12.01
N GLY A 54 19.42 -6.18 11.58
CA GLY A 54 19.88 -6.27 10.20
C GLY A 54 20.79 -7.47 10.03
N VAL A 55 20.35 -8.45 9.24
CA VAL A 55 21.12 -9.62 8.86
C VAL A 55 21.81 -9.32 7.53
N VAL A 56 23.15 -9.38 7.53
CA VAL A 56 23.94 -9.15 6.31
C VAL A 56 23.86 -10.36 5.37
N GLY A 57 24.03 -10.06 4.08
CA GLY A 57 24.04 -11.04 3.00
C GLY A 57 25.25 -11.95 2.95
N LYS A 58 25.31 -12.79 1.90
CA LYS A 58 26.50 -13.58 1.56
C LYS A 58 27.61 -12.76 0.89
N SER A 59 27.30 -11.53 0.47
CA SER A 59 28.24 -10.60 -0.15
C SER A 59 28.01 -9.17 0.36
N PHE A 60 28.87 -8.25 -0.07
CA PHE A 60 28.81 -6.81 0.28
C PHE A 60 27.97 -6.00 -0.73
N LEU A 61 27.27 -6.67 -1.66
CA LEU A 61 26.56 -6.03 -2.76
C LEU A 61 25.09 -5.69 -2.42
N GLY A 62 24.67 -5.86 -1.17
CA GLY A 62 23.32 -5.62 -0.72
C GLY A 62 23.29 -4.91 0.64
N ASP A 63 22.51 -3.84 0.72
CA ASP A 63 22.43 -2.98 1.89
C ASP A 63 21.02 -2.90 2.47
N ILE A 64 20.95 -2.56 3.77
CA ILE A 64 19.72 -2.37 4.53
C ILE A 64 19.78 -0.98 5.18
N SER A 65 18.74 -0.18 4.99
CA SER A 65 18.59 1.14 5.59
C SER A 65 17.20 1.29 6.17
N ILE A 66 17.09 2.00 7.29
CA ILE A 66 15.85 2.32 7.99
C ILE A 66 15.81 3.83 8.25
N ASP A 67 14.62 4.41 8.23
CA ASP A 67 14.38 5.81 8.56
C ASP A 67 12.97 5.99 9.15
N ASP A 68 12.69 7.15 9.75
CA ASP A 68 11.37 7.57 10.25
C ASP A 68 10.65 6.55 11.16
N VAL A 69 11.29 6.15 12.26
CA VAL A 69 10.73 5.21 13.23
C VAL A 69 9.74 5.90 14.18
N SER A 70 8.51 5.40 14.26
CA SER A 70 7.48 5.88 15.19
C SER A 70 6.78 4.73 15.92
N ILE A 71 6.32 5.00 17.14
CA ILE A 71 5.52 4.06 17.95
C ILE A 71 4.27 4.81 18.41
N THR A 72 3.11 4.31 18.00
CA THR A 72 1.81 4.91 18.33
C THR A 72 0.98 3.95 19.19
N PRO A 73 0.17 4.44 20.15
CA PRO A 73 -0.76 3.60 20.88
C PRO A 73 -1.80 2.93 19.96
N GLY A 74 -2.06 1.64 20.18
CA GLY A 74 -3.02 0.85 19.42
C GLY A 74 -2.38 -0.19 18.50
N ALA A 75 -3.20 -1.05 17.91
CA ALA A 75 -2.75 -1.99 16.89
C ALA A 75 -2.54 -1.27 15.56
N CYS A 76 -1.62 -1.76 14.73
CA CYS A 76 -1.55 -1.31 13.34
C CYS A 76 -2.83 -1.72 12.61
N ASN A 77 -3.21 -0.95 11.58
CA ASN A 77 -4.22 -1.38 10.64
C ASN A 77 -3.81 -2.71 9.99
N ALA A 78 -4.79 -3.49 9.54
CA ALA A 78 -4.52 -4.68 8.75
C ALA A 78 -3.66 -4.31 7.52
N ALA A 79 -2.71 -5.17 7.14
CA ALA A 79 -1.78 -4.90 6.06
C ALA A 79 -2.54 -4.54 4.76
N GLY A 80 -2.07 -3.50 4.07
CA GLY A 80 -2.71 -2.97 2.86
C GLY A 80 -4.00 -2.18 3.10
N SER A 81 -4.52 -2.09 4.33
CA SER A 81 -5.73 -1.32 4.64
C SER A 81 -5.43 0.17 4.77
N CYS A 82 -6.22 1.00 4.07
CA CYS A 82 -6.12 2.46 4.18
C CYS A 82 -7.47 3.13 3.92
N THR A 83 -7.85 4.07 4.79
CA THR A 83 -9.03 4.93 4.60
C THR A 83 -8.68 6.26 3.93
N PHE A 84 -7.38 6.55 3.80
CA PHE A 84 -6.83 7.82 3.33
C PHE A 84 -7.21 9.05 4.14
N GLU A 85 -7.80 8.93 5.34
CA GLU A 85 -8.24 10.11 6.12
C GLU A 85 -7.11 10.93 6.76
N GLN A 86 -5.95 10.32 6.97
CA GLN A 86 -4.77 10.99 7.54
C GLN A 86 -3.69 11.20 6.47
N ASP A 87 -3.31 10.11 5.78
CA ASP A 87 -2.19 10.06 4.83
C ASP A 87 -2.43 8.94 3.79
N LEU A 88 -1.37 8.45 3.13
CA LEU A 88 -1.43 7.30 2.20
C LEU A 88 -1.26 5.94 2.91
N CYS A 89 -1.24 5.91 4.24
CA CYS A 89 -0.93 4.74 5.04
C CYS A 89 0.41 4.11 4.60
N SER A 90 0.41 2.84 4.20
CA SER A 90 1.58 2.14 3.67
C SER A 90 1.59 2.08 2.13
N TRP A 91 0.71 2.83 1.47
CA TRP A 91 0.67 2.88 0.01
C TRP A 91 1.65 3.91 -0.54
N THR A 92 2.34 3.55 -1.63
CA THR A 92 3.37 4.38 -2.26
C THR A 92 3.03 4.58 -3.74
N PRO A 93 2.91 5.82 -4.23
CA PRO A 93 2.76 6.07 -5.66
C PRO A 93 4.04 5.67 -6.43
N SER A 94 3.95 5.37 -7.72
CA SER A 94 5.15 5.16 -8.54
C SER A 94 6.03 6.41 -8.55
N GLU A 95 7.30 6.28 -8.20
CA GLU A 95 8.31 7.29 -8.47
C GLU A 95 8.70 7.27 -9.97
N GLY A 96 8.76 8.43 -10.62
CA GLY A 96 9.37 8.58 -11.94
C GLY A 96 8.47 8.38 -13.16
N THR A 97 7.13 8.38 -13.03
CA THR A 97 6.22 8.38 -14.19
C THR A 97 5.55 9.73 -14.38
N ASN A 98 6.12 10.54 -15.27
CA ASN A 98 5.50 11.58 -16.10
C ASN A 98 4.07 12.02 -15.70
N ASP A 99 3.96 12.93 -14.73
CA ASP A 99 2.88 13.90 -14.49
C ASP A 99 1.41 13.45 -14.28
N PHE A 100 1.07 12.16 -14.31
CA PHE A 100 -0.27 11.67 -13.98
C PHE A 100 -0.26 10.76 -12.75
N ASP A 101 -0.59 11.37 -11.61
CA ASP A 101 -0.51 10.74 -10.28
C ASP A 101 -1.88 10.60 -9.61
N TRP A 102 -1.94 9.72 -8.60
CA TRP A 102 -3.04 9.67 -7.65
C TRP A 102 -2.95 10.86 -6.69
N TYR A 103 -4.00 11.68 -6.64
CA TYR A 103 -4.08 12.80 -5.69
C TYR A 103 -4.99 12.46 -4.53
N ARG A 104 -4.47 12.60 -3.31
CA ARG A 104 -5.28 12.51 -2.09
C ARG A 104 -6.02 13.82 -1.85
N LEU A 105 -7.32 13.82 -2.06
CA LEU A 105 -8.17 15.01 -1.95
C LEU A 105 -9.54 14.64 -1.37
N SER A 106 -10.21 15.64 -0.80
CA SER A 106 -11.63 15.58 -0.46
C SER A 106 -12.50 16.19 -1.56
N SER A 107 -13.78 15.82 -1.60
CA SER A 107 -14.76 16.40 -2.53
C SER A 107 -14.84 17.92 -2.40
N LYS A 108 -14.69 18.45 -1.18
CA LYS A 108 -14.66 19.89 -0.92
C LYS A 108 -13.46 20.55 -1.58
N GLN A 109 -12.27 19.95 -1.51
CA GLN A 109 -11.09 20.46 -2.20
C GLN A 109 -11.25 20.40 -3.72
N ILE A 110 -11.79 19.29 -4.25
CA ILE A 110 -12.03 19.14 -5.70
C ILE A 110 -12.99 20.21 -6.21
N SER A 111 -14.08 20.52 -5.49
CA SER A 111 -15.05 21.56 -5.90
C SER A 111 -14.47 22.97 -6.06
N LEU A 112 -13.31 23.24 -5.46
CA LEU A 112 -12.64 24.54 -5.53
C LEU A 112 -11.69 24.65 -6.73
N ILE A 113 -11.32 23.52 -7.33
CA ILE A 113 -10.26 23.42 -8.35
C ILE A 113 -10.72 22.74 -9.65
N TYR A 114 -11.94 22.19 -9.67
CA TYR A 114 -12.49 21.44 -10.78
C TYR A 114 -13.99 21.76 -10.97
N ASN A 115 -14.38 22.11 -12.21
CA ASN A 115 -15.74 22.54 -12.54
C ASN A 115 -16.66 21.39 -13.00
N GLY A 116 -16.12 20.18 -13.23
CA GLY A 116 -16.93 19.01 -13.59
C GLY A 116 -17.70 18.46 -12.40
N THR A 117 -18.58 17.48 -12.61
CA THR A 117 -19.35 16.81 -11.55
C THR A 117 -19.15 15.29 -11.54
N ASN A 118 -18.26 14.80 -12.39
CA ASN A 118 -17.86 13.40 -12.59
C ASN A 118 -16.83 12.92 -11.55
N TYR A 119 -16.97 13.37 -10.31
CA TYR A 119 -16.16 12.96 -9.16
C TYR A 119 -17.07 12.68 -7.94
N PRO A 120 -16.59 11.91 -6.95
CA PRO A 120 -17.37 11.62 -5.75
C PRO A 120 -17.74 12.89 -4.97
N GLN A 121 -19.01 13.03 -4.57
CA GLN A 121 -19.46 14.18 -3.78
C GLN A 121 -19.25 13.99 -2.26
N THR A 122 -19.04 12.75 -1.82
CA THR A 122 -18.69 12.37 -0.46
C THR A 122 -17.69 11.24 -0.47
N ASP A 123 -16.87 11.13 0.58
CA ASP A 123 -16.05 9.95 0.85
C ASP A 123 -16.88 8.82 1.49
N THR A 124 -16.46 7.55 1.33
CA THR A 124 -17.17 6.38 1.88
C THR A 124 -16.87 6.06 3.34
N THR A 125 -15.76 6.55 3.89
CA THR A 125 -15.34 6.33 5.29
C THR A 125 -16.11 7.24 6.24
N VAL A 126 -16.10 8.56 5.98
CA VAL A 126 -16.76 9.56 6.86
C VAL A 126 -18.13 10.02 6.34
N ASN A 127 -18.50 9.60 5.14
CA ASN A 127 -19.78 9.88 4.49
C ASN A 127 -20.12 11.38 4.39
N ASN A 128 -19.12 12.21 4.07
CA ASN A 128 -19.30 13.63 3.84
C ASN A 128 -18.24 14.17 2.86
N ALA A 129 -18.35 15.44 2.49
CA ALA A 129 -17.50 16.08 1.48
C ALA A 129 -16.07 16.41 1.97
N TYR A 130 -15.75 16.21 3.25
CA TYR A 130 -14.46 16.50 3.87
C TYR A 130 -13.58 15.27 4.05
N GLY A 131 -14.13 14.05 3.89
CA GLY A 131 -13.32 12.84 3.85
C GLY A 131 -12.43 12.79 2.61
N HIS A 132 -11.38 11.99 2.70
CA HIS A 132 -10.32 11.95 1.72
C HIS A 132 -10.30 10.62 0.97
N PHE A 133 -10.08 10.71 -0.33
CA PHE A 133 -9.90 9.56 -1.19
C PHE A 133 -8.81 9.87 -2.23
N LEU A 134 -8.40 8.84 -2.96
CA LEU A 134 -7.49 9.01 -4.08
C LEU A 134 -8.26 9.29 -5.36
N TRP A 135 -7.83 10.31 -6.09
CA TRP A 135 -8.45 10.77 -7.31
C TRP A 135 -7.40 10.95 -8.40
N ALA A 136 -7.62 10.29 -9.53
CA ALA A 136 -6.80 10.41 -10.73
C ALA A 136 -7.71 10.93 -11.85
N ALA A 137 -7.52 12.19 -12.25
CA ALA A 137 -8.36 12.84 -13.24
C ALA A 137 -7.51 13.43 -14.38
N PRO A 138 -7.67 12.93 -15.63
CA PRO A 138 -6.77 13.27 -16.72
C PRO A 138 -6.85 14.76 -17.10
N ASP A 139 -7.98 15.41 -16.84
CA ASP A 139 -8.23 16.83 -17.06
C ASP A 139 -7.78 17.71 -15.87
N PHE A 140 -7.31 17.11 -14.78
CA PHE A 140 -6.77 17.82 -13.64
C PHE A 140 -5.28 18.14 -13.86
N ARG A 141 -5.00 19.43 -14.06
CA ARG A 141 -3.66 20.07 -14.18
C ARG A 141 -2.77 19.75 -15.38
N SER A 142 -2.92 18.67 -16.16
CA SER A 142 -2.08 18.53 -17.37
C SER A 142 -2.66 17.80 -18.60
N ASN A 143 -3.99 17.63 -18.71
CA ASN A 143 -4.68 17.02 -19.87
C ASN A 143 -3.96 15.75 -20.39
N ARG A 144 -3.84 14.75 -19.52
CA ARG A 144 -3.05 13.53 -19.73
C ARG A 144 -3.92 12.35 -20.11
N MET A 145 -4.49 12.42 -21.31
CA MET A 145 -5.22 11.29 -21.87
C MET A 145 -4.29 10.08 -22.06
N ASN A 146 -4.82 8.87 -21.86
CA ASN A 146 -4.11 7.59 -22.06
C ASN A 146 -2.87 7.37 -21.18
N GLN A 147 -2.82 7.99 -20.00
CA GLN A 147 -1.80 7.71 -18.99
C GLN A 147 -2.34 6.86 -17.84
N SER A 148 -1.46 6.32 -17.02
CA SER A 148 -1.81 5.48 -15.87
C SER A 148 -1.04 5.94 -14.63
N ALA A 149 -1.78 6.19 -13.56
CA ALA A 149 -1.23 6.42 -12.23
C ALA A 149 -1.17 5.08 -11.49
N ASN A 150 -0.01 4.71 -10.95
CA ASN A 150 0.14 3.45 -10.20
C ASN A 150 0.29 3.74 -8.71
N LEU A 151 -0.31 2.90 -7.87
CA LEU A 151 -0.21 2.96 -6.42
C LEU A 151 0.11 1.55 -5.92
N TYR A 152 1.17 1.41 -5.13
CA TYR A 152 1.63 0.12 -4.64
C TYR A 152 1.32 0.00 -3.16
N SER A 153 0.79 -1.14 -2.73
CA SER A 153 0.65 -1.44 -1.30
C SER A 153 2.01 -1.70 -0.65
N GLU A 154 2.03 -1.84 0.67
CA GLU A 154 3.11 -2.57 1.33
C GLU A 154 3.20 -4.01 0.83
N ILE A 155 4.32 -4.67 1.12
CA ILE A 155 4.49 -6.08 0.80
C ILE A 155 3.58 -6.88 1.72
N LEU A 156 2.61 -7.54 1.10
CA LEU A 156 1.75 -8.51 1.75
C LEU A 156 2.50 -9.83 1.77
N LEU A 157 2.94 -10.23 2.97
CA LEU A 157 3.55 -11.53 3.18
C LEU A 157 2.54 -12.61 2.84
N ALA A 158 2.98 -13.65 2.14
CA ALA A 158 2.14 -14.77 1.77
C ALA A 158 1.43 -15.26 3.03
N PHE A 159 0.10 -15.16 3.04
CA PHE A 159 -0.73 -15.64 4.13
C PHE A 159 -0.81 -17.17 4.06
N GLN A 160 0.33 -17.85 4.11
CA GLN A 160 0.38 -19.30 4.15
C GLN A 160 -0.37 -19.73 5.42
N ASN A 161 -1.54 -20.35 5.21
CA ASN A 161 -2.47 -20.86 6.22
C ASN A 161 -3.55 -19.90 6.77
N GLN A 162 -3.85 -18.76 6.11
CA GLN A 162 -5.10 -18.05 6.40
C GLN A 162 -6.11 -18.28 5.28
N ALA A 163 -7.25 -18.90 5.61
CA ALA A 163 -8.36 -19.03 4.68
C ALA A 163 -9.02 -17.66 4.44
N GLY A 164 -9.13 -17.23 3.17
CA GLY A 164 -9.99 -16.12 2.74
C GLY A 164 -9.43 -14.72 2.98
N VAL A 165 -8.31 -14.38 2.32
CA VAL A 165 -7.79 -13.00 2.28
C VAL A 165 -8.33 -12.28 1.05
N CYS A 166 -9.00 -11.15 1.26
CA CYS A 166 -9.61 -10.34 0.21
C CYS A 166 -9.14 -8.89 0.28
N VAL A 167 -8.83 -8.30 -0.88
CA VAL A 167 -8.73 -6.86 -1.05
C VAL A 167 -10.13 -6.33 -1.35
N SER A 168 -10.65 -5.50 -0.46
CA SER A 168 -11.99 -4.92 -0.59
C SER A 168 -11.87 -3.40 -0.65
N PHE A 169 -12.51 -2.78 -1.64
CA PHE A 169 -12.39 -1.33 -1.83
C PHE A 169 -13.64 -0.72 -2.49
N SER A 170 -13.88 0.55 -2.18
CA SER A 170 -14.85 1.38 -2.86
C SER A 170 -14.19 2.07 -4.05
N TYR A 171 -14.85 2.10 -5.20
CA TYR A 171 -14.36 2.78 -6.40
C TYR A 171 -15.45 3.64 -7.05
N PHE A 172 -15.00 4.67 -7.78
CA PHE A 172 -15.85 5.58 -8.55
C PHE A 172 -15.17 5.79 -9.90
N VAL A 173 -15.73 5.23 -10.97
CA VAL A 173 -15.13 5.28 -12.32
C VAL A 173 -16.16 5.84 -13.29
N THR A 174 -15.79 6.94 -13.97
CA THR A 174 -16.65 7.65 -14.92
C THR A 174 -15.94 7.85 -16.26
N GLY A 175 -16.69 8.27 -17.28
CA GLY A 175 -16.14 8.55 -18.61
C GLY A 175 -15.60 7.30 -19.31
N THR A 176 -14.47 7.45 -20.00
CA THR A 176 -13.79 6.35 -20.72
C THR A 176 -12.66 5.72 -19.90
N SER A 177 -12.58 6.02 -18.60
CA SER A 177 -11.51 5.56 -17.72
C SER A 177 -11.62 4.06 -17.37
N SER A 178 -10.53 3.49 -16.90
CA SER A 178 -10.46 2.12 -16.38
C SER A 178 -9.75 2.08 -15.04
N LEU A 179 -10.11 1.12 -14.17
CA LEU A 179 -9.39 0.82 -12.94
C LEU A 179 -9.03 -0.66 -12.94
N ASN A 180 -7.75 -0.95 -12.67
CA ASN A 180 -7.20 -2.29 -12.67
C ASN A 180 -6.52 -2.55 -11.32
N VAL A 181 -6.57 -3.81 -10.88
CA VAL A 181 -5.88 -4.31 -9.70
C VAL A 181 -5.01 -5.48 -10.13
N TYR A 182 -3.73 -5.37 -9.84
CA TYR A 182 -2.72 -6.38 -10.14
C TYR A 182 -2.08 -6.90 -8.85
N SER A 183 -1.61 -8.15 -8.90
CA SER A 183 -0.59 -8.64 -7.99
C SER A 183 0.78 -8.50 -8.62
N ARG A 184 1.77 -8.06 -7.85
CA ARG A 184 3.18 -8.04 -8.26
C ARG A 184 3.98 -8.93 -7.32
N PRO A 185 4.61 -10.01 -7.81
CA PRO A 185 5.36 -10.91 -6.96
C PRO A 185 6.59 -10.23 -6.36
N ARG A 186 6.96 -10.63 -5.14
CA ARG A 186 8.14 -10.18 -4.40
C ARG A 186 9.00 -11.38 -3.96
N PRO A 187 10.34 -11.32 -4.08
CA PRO A 187 11.19 -10.23 -4.61
C PRO A 187 10.90 -9.80 -6.06
N ALA A 188 11.25 -8.57 -6.43
CA ALA A 188 10.94 -8.02 -7.76
C ALA A 188 11.66 -8.80 -8.87
N GLY A 189 10.93 -9.19 -9.91
CA GLY A 189 11.48 -9.91 -11.07
C GLY A 189 10.44 -10.70 -11.87
N GLY A 190 9.31 -11.04 -11.25
CA GLY A 190 8.17 -11.64 -11.94
C GLY A 190 7.22 -10.62 -12.58
N ASN A 191 6.41 -11.08 -13.52
CA ASN A 191 5.38 -10.28 -14.17
C ASN A 191 4.20 -10.03 -13.22
N SER A 192 3.61 -8.84 -13.29
CA SER A 192 2.35 -8.56 -12.60
C SER A 192 1.20 -9.35 -13.22
N ALA A 193 0.32 -9.92 -12.39
CA ALA A 193 -0.87 -10.63 -12.82
C ALA A 193 -2.13 -9.78 -12.55
N LEU A 194 -2.98 -9.62 -13.56
CA LEU A 194 -4.26 -8.91 -13.42
C LEU A 194 -5.21 -9.74 -12.55
N LEU A 195 -5.70 -9.15 -11.47
CA LEU A 195 -6.64 -9.79 -10.55
C LEU A 195 -8.08 -9.31 -10.79
N TRP A 196 -8.25 -8.02 -11.07
CA TRP A 196 -9.56 -7.42 -11.27
C TRP A 196 -9.47 -6.17 -12.15
N SER A 197 -10.50 -5.91 -12.94
CA SER A 197 -10.57 -4.70 -13.77
C SER A 197 -12.02 -4.25 -13.97
N VAL A 198 -12.19 -2.94 -14.11
CA VAL A 198 -13.39 -2.33 -14.64
C VAL A 198 -13.03 -1.31 -15.71
N ASN A 199 -13.84 -1.26 -16.78
CA ASN A 199 -13.58 -0.43 -17.95
C ASN A 199 -14.81 0.42 -18.29
N GLY A 200 -14.57 1.69 -18.62
CA GLY A 200 -15.60 2.64 -19.00
C GLY A 200 -16.48 3.09 -17.83
N ASN A 201 -17.47 3.91 -18.15
CA ASN A 201 -18.33 4.58 -17.18
C ASN A 201 -19.14 3.59 -16.32
N GLN A 202 -18.96 3.65 -15.01
CA GLN A 202 -19.70 2.87 -14.01
C GLN A 202 -20.82 3.67 -13.33
N GLY A 203 -21.01 4.92 -13.76
CA GLY A 203 -21.98 5.86 -13.22
C GLY A 203 -21.40 6.75 -12.13
N ASN A 204 -22.11 7.84 -11.82
CA ASN A 204 -21.70 8.82 -10.81
C ASN A 204 -22.05 8.34 -9.40
N LYS A 205 -21.52 7.19 -8.99
CA LYS A 205 -21.74 6.59 -7.67
C LYS A 205 -20.54 5.75 -7.22
N TRP A 206 -20.40 5.61 -5.90
CA TRP A 206 -19.51 4.61 -5.34
C TRP A 206 -20.04 3.21 -5.59
N LEU A 207 -19.13 2.31 -5.98
CA LEU A 207 -19.33 0.88 -6.09
C LEU A 207 -18.30 0.16 -5.24
N GLN A 208 -18.57 -1.09 -4.89
CA GLN A 208 -17.62 -1.92 -4.14
C GLN A 208 -17.10 -3.06 -4.99
N ALA A 209 -15.83 -3.39 -4.79
CA ALA A 209 -15.17 -4.56 -5.34
C ALA A 209 -14.54 -5.38 -4.21
N ASN A 210 -14.53 -6.70 -4.40
CA ASN A 210 -13.83 -7.64 -3.54
C ASN A 210 -12.97 -8.53 -4.45
N VAL A 211 -11.68 -8.63 -4.15
CA VAL A 211 -10.70 -9.36 -4.95
C VAL A 211 -10.04 -10.39 -4.05
N ASP A 212 -10.26 -11.67 -4.34
CA ASP A 212 -9.61 -12.76 -3.61
C ASP A 212 -8.12 -12.81 -3.96
N VAL A 213 -7.29 -12.68 -2.94
CA VAL A 213 -5.82 -12.74 -3.04
C VAL A 213 -5.23 -13.92 -2.28
N SER A 214 -6.07 -14.80 -1.72
CA SER A 214 -5.65 -15.99 -0.99
C SER A 214 -4.95 -17.03 -1.88
N VAL A 215 -5.12 -16.93 -3.20
CA VAL A 215 -4.49 -17.81 -4.19
C VAL A 215 -3.02 -17.49 -4.46
N ILE A 216 -2.50 -16.37 -3.95
CA ILE A 216 -1.12 -15.94 -4.20
C ILE A 216 -0.19 -16.60 -3.17
N ALA A 217 0.65 -17.50 -3.65
CA ALA A 217 1.48 -18.38 -2.80
C ALA A 217 2.78 -17.75 -2.27
N SER A 218 3.22 -16.63 -2.87
CA SER A 218 4.44 -15.90 -2.53
C SER A 218 4.11 -14.49 -2.07
N ASP A 219 5.05 -13.84 -1.39
CA ASP A 219 4.93 -12.42 -1.03
C ASP A 219 4.64 -11.58 -2.28
N PHE A 220 3.80 -10.57 -2.13
CA PHE A 220 3.37 -9.75 -3.25
C PHE A 220 2.96 -8.34 -2.80
N GLU A 221 2.88 -7.42 -3.75
CA GLU A 221 2.21 -6.14 -3.57
C GLU A 221 0.96 -6.09 -4.45
N VAL A 222 -0.03 -5.33 -4.01
CA VAL A 222 -1.16 -4.90 -4.83
C VAL A 222 -0.76 -3.63 -5.58
N LYS A 223 -1.08 -3.57 -6.88
CA LYS A 223 -0.84 -2.43 -7.78
C LYS A 223 -2.12 -2.02 -8.50
#